data_AF-A0A383E7J5-F1
#
_entry.id   AF-A0A383E7J5-F1
#
_cell.length_a   1.000
_cell.length_b   1.000
_cell.length_c   1.000
_cell.angle_alpha   90.00
_cell.angle_beta   90.00
_cell.angle_gamma   90.00
#
_symmetry.space_group_name_H-M   'P 1'
#
loop_
_entity.id
_entity.type
_entity.pdbx_description
1 polymer ?
#
loop_
_entity_poly.entity_id
_entity_poly.type
_entity_poly.pdbx_seq_one_letter_code
_entity_poly.pdbx_strand_id
1 'polypeptide(L)'
;MGVLRAIFGPSKDEIWSQISKDIGGEFIDAGFWGTDVLKYRHGEWEILLDTYTVSHGKGSTTYTRMRTPFVNSDGLRFKIYREGFFSSIGKFFKMQDIEIGDASFDDQFIIKGN
;
A
#
# COMPACT_ATOMS: atom_id res chain seq x y z
N MET A 1 11.53 30.62 2.95
CA MET A 1 10.47 29.62 3.24
C MET A 1 9.23 30.03 2.47
N GLY A 2 8.80 29.23 1.49
CA GLY A 2 7.81 29.66 0.47
C GLY A 2 6.34 29.54 0.92
N VAL A 3 5.51 30.48 0.46
CA VAL A 3 4.06 30.60 0.78
C VAL A 3 3.28 29.30 0.55
N LEU A 4 3.63 28.52 -0.47
CA LEU A 4 2.98 27.24 -0.77
C LEU A 4 3.14 26.20 0.35
N ARG A 5 4.31 26.15 1.01
CA ARG A 5 4.55 25.22 2.13
C ARG A 5 3.73 25.57 3.36
N ALA A 6 3.44 26.86 3.58
CA ALA A 6 2.61 27.30 4.70
C ALA A 6 1.13 26.89 4.55
N ILE A 7 0.68 26.66 3.31
CA ILE A 7 -0.72 26.32 2.99
C ILE A 7 -0.90 24.81 2.83
N PHE A 8 0.04 24.12 2.16
CA PHE A 8 -0.10 22.72 1.78
C PHE A 8 0.75 21.75 2.61
N GLY A 9 1.62 22.27 3.48
CA GLY A 9 2.58 21.46 4.22
C GLY A 9 3.75 20.96 3.35
N PRO A 10 4.56 20.04 3.89
CA PRO A 10 5.66 19.42 3.15
C PRO A 10 5.12 18.51 2.03
N SER A 11 5.85 18.41 0.92
CA SER A 11 5.45 17.53 -0.18
C SER A 11 5.65 16.05 0.18
N LYS A 12 5.01 15.15 -0.57
CA LYS A 12 5.26 13.70 -0.49
C LYS A 12 6.76 13.40 -0.54
N ASP A 13 7.47 14.00 -1.49
CA ASP A 13 8.89 13.73 -1.74
C ASP A 13 9.77 14.26 -0.60
N GLU A 14 9.43 15.41 -0.04
CA GLU A 14 10.10 15.93 1.15
C GLU A 14 9.94 14.96 2.33
N ILE A 15 8.72 14.49 2.58
CA ILE A 15 8.44 13.55 3.66
C ILE A 15 9.09 12.19 3.42
N TRP A 16 9.00 11.64 2.21
CA TRP A 16 9.57 10.32 1.90
C TRP A 16 11.09 10.37 1.88
N SER A 17 11.69 11.46 1.42
CA SER A 17 13.13 11.68 1.55
C SER A 17 13.55 11.73 3.04
N GLN A 18 12.78 12.43 3.88
CA GLN A 18 13.06 12.47 5.33
C GLN A 18 12.94 11.08 5.96
N ILE A 19 11.84 10.37 5.72
CA ILE A 19 11.64 9.00 6.23
C ILE A 19 12.78 8.09 5.79
N SER A 20 13.18 8.14 4.51
CA SER A 20 14.27 7.31 4.00
C SER A 20 15.58 7.55 4.76
N LYS A 21 15.89 8.80 5.13
CA LYS A 21 17.07 9.12 5.95
C LYS A 21 16.92 8.60 7.37
N ASP A 22 15.75 8.77 7.97
CA ASP A 22 15.48 8.39 9.35
C ASP A 22 15.55 6.87 9.57
N ILE A 23 15.10 6.08 8.59
CA ILE A 23 15.11 4.62 8.68
C ILE A 23 16.32 3.97 8.00
N GLY A 24 17.20 4.74 7.37
CA GLY A 24 18.33 4.21 6.58
C GLY A 24 17.90 3.50 5.29
N GLY A 25 16.80 3.94 4.68
CA GLY A 25 16.34 3.55 3.36
C GLY A 25 16.87 4.45 2.24
N GLU A 26 16.33 4.27 1.04
CA GLU A 26 16.66 5.02 -0.17
C GLU A 26 15.37 5.56 -0.80
N PHE A 27 15.31 6.87 -1.06
CA PHE A 27 14.21 7.46 -1.84
C PHE A 27 14.67 7.69 -3.28
N ILE A 28 13.97 7.07 -4.23
CA ILE A 28 14.21 7.17 -5.66
C ILE A 28 13.11 8.05 -6.26
N ASP A 29 13.49 9.23 -6.68
CA ASP A 29 12.67 10.12 -7.52
C ASP A 29 12.70 9.59 -8.95
N ALA A 30 11.53 9.18 -9.44
CA ALA A 30 11.41 8.58 -10.77
C ALA A 30 11.10 9.62 -11.86
N GLY A 31 11.02 10.90 -11.48
CA GLY A 31 10.78 12.03 -12.35
C GLY A 31 9.41 12.00 -13.03
N PHE A 32 9.28 12.78 -14.10
CA PHE A 32 8.00 13.13 -14.74
C PHE A 32 7.18 11.95 -15.28
N TRP A 33 7.82 10.81 -15.57
CA TRP A 33 7.20 9.65 -16.21
C TRP A 33 7.16 8.42 -15.30
N GLY A 34 7.72 8.52 -14.10
CA GLY A 34 7.84 7.42 -13.17
C GLY A 34 6.95 7.57 -11.95
N THR A 35 6.96 6.56 -11.09
CA THR A 35 6.39 6.62 -9.75
C THR A 35 7.53 6.58 -8.77
N ASP A 36 7.60 7.57 -7.88
CA ASP A 36 8.65 7.61 -6.85
C ASP A 36 8.51 6.43 -5.90
N VAL A 37 9.66 5.92 -5.45
CA VAL A 37 9.71 4.73 -4.60
C VAL A 37 10.63 5.00 -3.43
N LEU A 38 10.13 4.76 -2.21
CA LEU A 38 10.98 4.61 -1.04
C LEU A 38 11.29 3.13 -0.86
N LYS A 39 12.58 2.78 -0.92
CA LYS A 39 13.11 1.45 -0.68
C LYS A 39 13.67 1.35 0.73
N TYR A 40 13.42 0.23 1.38
CA TYR A 40 13.99 -0.08 2.69
C TYR A 40 14.33 -1.56 2.76
N ARG A 41 15.51 -1.88 3.29
CA ARG A 41 15.93 -3.27 3.49
C ARG A 41 15.80 -3.64 4.96
N HIS A 42 15.03 -4.69 5.24
CA HIS A 42 14.88 -5.28 6.56
C HIS A 42 15.32 -6.74 6.53
N GLY A 43 16.57 -7.01 6.94
CA GLY A 43 17.18 -8.33 6.79
C GLY A 43 17.26 -8.73 5.31
N GLU A 44 16.60 -9.84 4.97
CA GLU A 44 16.52 -10.39 3.61
C GLU A 44 15.39 -9.79 2.77
N TRP A 45 14.56 -8.93 3.35
CA TRP A 45 13.40 -8.35 2.66
C TRP A 45 13.70 -6.96 2.08
N GLU A 46 13.37 -6.78 0.81
CA GLU A 46 13.29 -5.46 0.18
C GLU A 46 11.84 -4.96 0.25
N ILE A 47 11.61 -3.90 1.02
CA ILE A 47 10.31 -3.27 1.18
C ILE A 47 10.27 -2.01 0.30
N LEU A 48 9.23 -1.90 -0.53
CA LEU A 48 9.00 -0.78 -1.44
C LEU A 48 7.72 -0.04 -0.99
N LEU A 49 7.80 1.28 -0.87
CA LEU A 49 6.65 2.16 -0.68
C LEU A 49 6.49 3.03 -1.93
N ASP A 50 5.33 2.94 -2.58
CA ASP A 50 5.01 3.69 -3.80
C ASP A 50 3.55 4.20 -3.77
N THR A 51 3.17 4.98 -4.77
CA THR A 51 1.76 5.32 -5.01
C THR A 51 1.17 4.41 -6.08
N TYR A 52 -0.06 3.95 -5.89
CA TYR A 52 -0.77 3.11 -6.83
C TYR A 52 -2.17 3.67 -7.11
N THR A 53 -2.44 4.02 -8.36
CA THR A 53 -3.74 4.57 -8.76
C THR A 53 -4.58 3.51 -9.45
N VAL A 54 -5.78 3.28 -8.90
CA VAL A 54 -6.79 2.38 -9.50
C VAL A 54 -7.87 3.23 -10.16
N SER A 55 -8.20 2.93 -11.41
CA SER A 55 -9.35 3.52 -12.11
C SER A 55 -10.59 2.67 -11.89
N HIS A 56 -11.69 3.32 -11.50
CA HIS A 56 -13.00 2.71 -11.32
C HIS A 56 -14.00 3.19 -12.40
N GLY A 57 -13.48 3.56 -13.58
CA GLY A 57 -14.25 3.98 -14.74
C GLY A 57 -14.62 5.47 -14.73
N LYS A 58 -15.43 5.92 -13.76
CA LYS A 58 -15.83 7.34 -13.62
C LYS A 58 -14.91 8.17 -12.72
N GLY A 59 -13.90 7.55 -12.13
CA GLY A 59 -12.97 8.18 -11.21
C GLY A 59 -11.75 7.31 -10.96
N SER A 60 -10.81 7.84 -10.19
CA SER A 60 -9.62 7.11 -9.76
C SER A 60 -9.39 7.31 -8.27
N THR A 61 -8.77 6.32 -7.65
CA THR A 61 -8.35 6.37 -6.25
C THR A 61 -6.86 6.06 -6.20
N THR A 62 -6.11 6.95 -5.55
CA THR A 62 -4.66 6.80 -5.36
C THR A 62 -4.39 6.30 -3.95
N TYR A 63 -3.68 5.19 -3.86
CA TYR A 63 -3.29 4.55 -2.62
C TYR A 63 -1.80 4.77 -2.37
N THR A 64 -1.42 4.93 -1.10
CA THR A 64 -0.04 4.66 -0.68
C THR A 64 0.08 3.17 -0.48
N ARG A 65 1.02 2.52 -1.17
CA ARG A 65 1.13 1.07 -1.23
C ARG A 65 2.51 0.63 -0.78
N MET A 66 2.54 -0.32 0.14
CA MET A 66 3.76 -1.03 0.55
C MET A 66 3.80 -2.41 -0.10
N ARG A 67 4.98 -2.83 -0.57
CA ARG A 67 5.21 -4.12 -1.25
C ARG A 67 6.50 -4.75 -0.75
N THR A 68 6.54 -6.08 -0.74
CA THR A 68 7.75 -6.86 -0.53
C THR A 68 7.72 -8.04 -1.52
N PRO A 69 8.84 -8.44 -2.12
CA PRO A 69 8.88 -9.67 -2.88
C PRO A 69 8.58 -10.85 -1.94
N PHE A 70 7.85 -11.84 -2.42
CA PHE A 70 7.50 -13.05 -1.67
C PHE A 70 7.48 -14.24 -2.63
N VAL A 71 8.18 -15.31 -2.27
CA VAL A 71 8.18 -16.56 -3.05
C VAL A 71 6.96 -17.38 -2.64
N ASN A 72 6.02 -17.55 -3.57
CA ASN A 72 4.76 -18.25 -3.33
C ASN A 72 4.74 -19.60 -4.05
N SER A 73 5.44 -20.59 -3.50
CA SER A 73 5.53 -21.95 -4.09
C SER A 73 4.18 -22.67 -4.12
N ASP A 74 3.37 -22.47 -3.09
CA ASP A 74 2.12 -23.22 -2.87
C ASP A 74 0.90 -22.53 -3.51
N GLY A 75 1.10 -21.37 -4.14
CA GLY A 75 0.04 -20.62 -4.80
C GLY A 75 -0.97 -19.99 -3.84
N LEU A 76 -0.63 -19.85 -2.55
CA LEU A 76 -1.47 -19.22 -1.54
C LEU A 76 -1.73 -17.75 -1.90
N ARG A 77 -2.99 -17.37 -2.05
CA ARG A 77 -3.41 -16.00 -2.35
C ARG A 77 -4.56 -15.63 -1.45
N PHE A 78 -4.36 -14.57 -0.69
CA PHE A 78 -5.40 -14.04 0.16
C PHE A 78 -5.38 -12.51 0.17
N LYS A 79 -6.48 -11.93 0.66
CA LYS A 79 -6.64 -10.51 0.91
C LYS A 79 -7.26 -10.33 2.28
N ILE A 80 -6.69 -9.42 3.06
CA ILE A 80 -7.22 -8.99 4.35
C ILE A 80 -7.52 -7.50 4.24
N TYR A 81 -8.70 -7.08 4.66
CA TYR A 81 -9.08 -5.67 4.67
C TYR A 81 -10.05 -5.39 5.81
N ARG A 82 -10.07 -4.14 6.30
CA ARG A 82 -10.99 -3.74 7.36
C ARG A 82 -12.44 -3.83 6.90
N GLU A 83 -13.31 -4.26 7.80
CA GLU A 83 -14.75 -4.20 7.58
C GLU A 83 -15.20 -2.76 7.24
N GLY A 84 -16.11 -2.61 6.27
CA GLY A 84 -16.64 -1.31 5.83
C GLY A 84 -15.77 -0.49 4.87
N PHE A 85 -14.54 -0.92 4.54
CA PHE A 85 -13.62 -0.15 3.67
C PHE A 85 -13.91 -0.27 2.14
N PHE A 86 -15.00 -0.92 1.71
CA PHE A 86 -15.16 -1.30 0.30
C PHE A 86 -16.42 -0.79 -0.41
N SER A 87 -16.23 -0.10 -1.55
CA SER A 87 -17.28 0.26 -2.53
C SER A 87 -17.12 -0.42 -3.91
N SER A 88 -15.97 -1.04 -4.20
CA SER A 88 -15.57 -1.41 -5.56
C SER A 88 -14.99 -2.82 -5.79
N ILE A 89 -15.18 -3.78 -4.86
CA ILE A 89 -14.79 -5.21 -5.06
C ILE A 89 -15.68 -5.94 -6.09
N GLY A 90 -16.56 -5.20 -6.78
CA GLY A 90 -17.33 -5.68 -7.91
C GLY A 90 -16.41 -6.09 -9.07
N LYS A 91 -16.03 -7.38 -9.10
CA LYS A 91 -16.09 -8.27 -10.28
C LYS A 91 -15.27 -9.56 -10.14
N PHE A 92 -14.44 -9.76 -9.11
CA PHE A 92 -13.44 -10.86 -9.20
C PHE A 92 -13.63 -12.11 -8.32
N PHE A 93 -14.40 -12.18 -7.22
CA PHE A 93 -14.19 -13.33 -6.30
C PHE A 93 -15.44 -14.09 -5.85
N LYS A 94 -15.55 -15.35 -6.31
CA LYS A 94 -16.32 -16.45 -5.73
C LYS A 94 -15.70 -16.99 -4.41
N MET A 95 -15.00 -16.15 -3.64
CA MET A 95 -14.26 -16.59 -2.45
C MET A 95 -15.09 -16.42 -1.17
N GLN A 96 -15.09 -17.46 -0.35
CA GLN A 96 -15.72 -17.46 0.97
C GLN A 96 -14.91 -16.62 1.95
N ASP A 97 -15.60 -16.04 2.95
CA ASP A 97 -14.93 -15.40 4.09
C ASP A 97 -14.25 -16.47 4.94
N ILE A 98 -13.00 -16.21 5.34
CA ILE A 98 -12.22 -17.11 6.20
C ILE A 98 -12.21 -16.49 7.60
N GLU A 99 -12.68 -17.23 8.60
CA GLU A 99 -12.50 -16.89 10.01
C GLU A 99 -11.24 -17.56 10.54
N ILE A 100 -10.40 -16.82 11.28
CA ILE A 100 -9.19 -17.37 11.89
C ILE A 100 -9.40 -17.85 13.33
N GLY A 101 -10.60 -17.61 13.89
CA GLY A 101 -10.97 -18.01 15.24
C GLY A 101 -10.52 -17.02 16.32
N ASP A 102 -10.13 -15.81 15.93
CA ASP A 102 -9.85 -14.69 16.82
C ASP A 102 -10.93 -13.64 16.62
N ALA A 103 -11.92 -13.62 17.51
CA ALA A 103 -13.05 -12.70 17.42
C ALA A 103 -12.61 -11.23 17.32
N SER A 104 -11.54 -10.83 18.02
CA SER A 104 -11.07 -9.44 17.99
C SER A 104 -10.55 -9.02 16.60
N PHE A 105 -10.06 -9.98 15.83
CA PHE A 105 -9.59 -9.79 14.46
C PHE A 105 -10.72 -9.98 13.45
N ASP A 106 -11.47 -11.08 13.56
CA ASP A 106 -12.54 -11.47 12.65
C ASP A 106 -13.67 -10.42 12.63
N ASP A 107 -13.93 -9.73 13.76
CA ASP A 107 -14.88 -8.62 13.83
C ASP A 107 -14.38 -7.34 13.12
N GLN A 108 -13.07 -7.19 12.93
CA GLN A 108 -12.48 -5.97 12.36
C GLN A 108 -12.04 -6.13 10.91
N PHE A 109 -11.79 -7.36 10.47
CA PHE A 109 -11.15 -7.67 9.20
C PHE A 109 -11.86 -8.79 8.47
N ILE A 110 -12.04 -8.58 7.17
CA ILE A 110 -12.52 -9.62 6.26
C ILE A 110 -11.32 -10.25 5.57
N ILE A 111 -11.28 -11.59 5.57
CA ILE A 111 -10.26 -12.38 4.89
C ILE A 111 -10.90 -13.14 3.72
N LYS A 112 -10.31 -13.01 2.53
CA LYS A 112 -10.68 -13.79 1.33
C LYS A 112 -9.47 -14.56 0.84
N GLY A 113 -9.62 -15.84 0.50
CA GLY A 113 -8.53 -16.69 0.00
C GLY A 113 -8.97 -17.74 -1.02
N ASN A 114 -8.00 -18.42 -1.63
CA ASN A 114 -8.20 -19.56 -2.52
C ASN A 114 -8.16 -20.92 -1.79
#